data_AF-A0A0A6CYU9-F1
#
_entry.id   AF-A0A0A6CYU9-F1
#
_cell.length_a   1.000
_cell.length_b   1.000
_cell.length_c   1.000
_cell.angle_alpha   90.00
_cell.angle_beta   90.00
_cell.angle_gamma   90.00
#
_symmetry.space_group_name_H-M   'P 1'
#
loop_
_entity.id
_entity.type
_entity.pdbx_description
1 polymer ?
#
loop_
_entity_poly.entity_id
_entity_poly.type
_entity_poly.pdbx_seq_one_letter_code
_entity_poly.pdbx_strand_id
1 'polypeptide(L)'
;MARAFENGAVFSAREIELIEPVARAVAIPKPADERFVRQSLGGLSAALPSQATDEMGGKLKFRTYMTMLDGYDERALAYACRRCLDELDWFPTVHQMKERMSKWVSPEDSAIRRARAIIRTGRREVTADAPPITAAQIRAMKPDLRSMGLAAGFITQDQIDEALAEIEQPPEQMAA
;
A
#
# COMPACT_ATOMS: atom_id res chain seq x y z
N MET A 1 -3.81 12.94 0.82
CA MET A 1 -4.13 11.50 1.08
C MET A 1 -5.52 11.29 1.68
N ALA A 2 -6.05 12.15 2.56
CA ALA A 2 -7.42 12.00 3.10
C ALA A 2 -8.50 12.02 2.00
N ARG A 3 -8.33 12.90 1.01
CA ARG A 3 -9.18 13.03 -0.19
C ARG A 3 -9.36 11.74 -0.99
N ALA A 4 -8.45 10.78 -0.86
CA ALA A 4 -8.53 9.53 -1.60
C ALA A 4 -9.64 8.57 -1.16
N PHE A 5 -10.22 8.80 0.02
CA PHE A 5 -11.32 8.02 0.58
C PHE A 5 -12.64 8.78 0.51
N GLU A 6 -12.66 9.96 -0.10
CA GLU A 6 -13.90 10.69 -0.38
C GLU A 6 -14.63 9.98 -1.53
N ASN A 7 -15.94 9.79 -1.34
CA ASN A 7 -16.77 9.20 -2.39
C ASN A 7 -16.73 10.08 -3.63
N GLY A 8 -16.30 9.50 -4.75
CA GLY A 8 -16.18 10.22 -6.03
C GLY A 8 -14.87 10.97 -6.23
N ALA A 9 -13.83 10.72 -5.42
CA ALA A 9 -12.51 11.29 -5.65
C ALA A 9 -11.99 10.95 -7.06
N VAL A 10 -11.68 12.00 -7.82
CA VAL A 10 -11.07 11.94 -9.15
C VAL A 10 -9.65 12.48 -9.02
N PHE A 11 -8.70 11.79 -9.64
CA PHE A 11 -7.28 12.14 -9.59
C PHE A 11 -6.81 12.59 -10.98
N SER A 12 -6.19 13.77 -11.03
CA SER A 12 -5.49 14.27 -12.20
C SER A 12 -4.20 13.49 -12.47
N ALA A 13 -3.66 13.57 -13.70
CA ALA A 13 -2.39 12.92 -14.05
C ALA A 13 -1.24 13.36 -13.12
N ARG A 14 -1.16 14.66 -12.80
CA ARG A 14 -0.16 15.23 -11.88
C ARG A 14 -0.27 14.67 -10.46
N GLU A 15 -1.47 14.42 -9.96
CA GLU A 15 -1.66 13.79 -8.65
C GLU A 15 -1.22 12.34 -8.65
N ILE A 16 -1.47 11.60 -9.75
CA ILE A 16 -1.00 10.23 -9.90
C ILE A 16 0.54 10.17 -9.90
N GLU A 17 1.20 11.07 -10.62
CA GLU A 17 2.67 11.16 -10.64
C GLU A 17 3.27 11.40 -9.24
N LEU A 18 2.60 12.19 -8.40
CA LEU A 18 3.03 12.42 -7.01
C LEU A 18 2.79 11.21 -6.10
N ILE A 19 1.76 10.41 -6.37
CA ILE A 19 1.39 9.24 -5.56
C ILE A 19 2.23 8.01 -5.93
N GLU A 20 2.67 7.92 -7.18
CA GLU A 20 3.38 6.76 -7.71
C GLU A 20 4.67 6.38 -6.97
N PRO A 21 5.57 7.31 -6.60
CA PRO A 21 6.73 6.99 -5.77
C PRO A 21 6.33 6.40 -4.41
N VAL A 22 5.27 6.91 -3.79
CA VAL A 22 4.77 6.42 -2.50
C VAL A 22 4.19 5.02 -2.63
N ALA A 23 3.46 4.73 -3.72
CA ALA A 23 2.92 3.38 -3.95
C ALA A 23 4.01 2.32 -4.18
N ARG A 24 5.14 2.73 -4.78
CA ARG A 24 6.31 1.88 -5.04
C ARG A 24 7.23 1.72 -3.84
N ALA A 25 7.10 2.58 -2.82
CA ALA A 25 7.91 2.48 -1.61
C ALA A 25 7.64 1.19 -0.81
N VAL A 26 8.60 0.85 0.05
CA VAL A 26 8.52 -0.26 1.01
C VAL A 26 8.77 0.31 2.40
N ALA A 27 7.86 0.03 3.33
CA ALA A 27 8.07 0.40 4.73
C ALA A 27 9.17 -0.48 5.32
N ILE A 28 10.23 0.14 5.81
CA ILE A 28 11.34 -0.55 6.48
C ILE A 28 11.04 -0.55 7.98
N PRO A 29 10.80 -1.71 8.61
CA PRO A 29 10.58 -1.77 10.04
C PRO A 29 11.87 -1.39 10.77
N LYS A 30 11.74 -0.63 11.86
CA LYS A 30 12.86 -0.30 12.75
C LYS A 30 12.81 -1.24 13.94
N PRO A 31 13.64 -2.30 13.98
CA PRO A 31 13.61 -3.24 15.09
C PRO A 31 13.97 -2.52 16.39
N ALA A 32 13.27 -2.86 17.46
CA ALA A 32 13.56 -2.36 18.80
C ALA A 32 14.93 -2.87 19.24
N ASP A 33 15.78 -1.97 19.75
CA ASP A 33 17.03 -2.39 20.38
C ASP A 33 16.78 -2.95 21.79
N GLU A 34 17.76 -3.67 22.32
CA GLU A 34 17.67 -4.27 23.65
C GLU A 34 17.37 -3.21 24.74
N ARG A 35 17.97 -2.02 24.59
CA ARG A 35 17.79 -0.93 25.54
C ARG A 35 16.35 -0.44 25.57
N PHE A 36 15.73 -0.27 24.40
CA PHE A 36 14.36 0.17 24.25
C PHE A 36 13.38 -0.88 24.75
N VAL A 37 13.59 -2.15 24.42
CA VAL A 37 12.78 -3.25 24.96
C VAL A 37 12.87 -3.24 26.49
N ARG A 38 14.09 -3.08 27.03
CA ARG A 38 14.29 -3.06 28.47
C ARG A 38 13.57 -1.89 29.14
N GLN A 39 13.66 -0.70 28.56
CA GLN A 39 12.99 0.50 29.06
C GLN A 39 11.47 0.36 29.01
N SER A 40 10.93 -0.20 27.93
CA SER A 40 9.50 -0.41 27.74
C SER A 40 8.92 -1.39 28.76
N LEU A 41 9.59 -2.53 28.97
CA LEU A 41 9.21 -3.50 29.99
C LEU A 41 9.37 -2.95 31.41
N GLY A 42 10.43 -2.17 31.66
CA GLY A 42 10.64 -1.46 32.91
C GLY A 42 9.46 -0.52 33.24
N GLY A 43 9.03 0.29 32.26
CA GLY A 43 7.87 1.16 32.41
C GLY A 43 6.58 0.40 32.75
N LEU A 44 6.31 -0.72 32.06
CA LEU A 44 5.16 -1.57 32.37
C LEU A 44 5.23 -2.15 33.79
N SER A 45 6.42 -2.60 34.23
CA SER A 45 6.60 -3.20 35.55
C SER A 45 6.48 -2.19 36.69
N ALA A 46 6.77 -0.92 36.42
CA ALA A 46 6.60 0.17 37.38
C ALA A 46 5.13 0.61 37.51
N ALA A 47 4.36 0.51 36.42
CA ALA A 47 2.97 0.96 36.38
C ALA A 47 1.95 -0.13 36.75
N LEU A 48 2.25 -1.40 36.48
CA LEU A 48 1.32 -2.51 36.66
C LEU A 48 1.83 -3.53 37.70
N PRO A 49 0.96 -4.02 38.59
CA PRO A 49 1.33 -5.06 39.54
C PRO A 49 1.64 -6.39 38.82
N SER A 50 2.54 -7.16 39.43
CA SER A 50 2.79 -8.56 39.02
C SER A 50 1.78 -9.49 39.68
N GLN A 51 1.22 -10.45 38.93
CA GLN A 51 0.38 -11.50 39.53
C GLN A 51 1.23 -12.41 40.43
N ALA A 52 0.73 -12.69 41.63
CA ALA A 52 1.45 -13.37 42.73
C ALA A 52 1.87 -14.83 42.43
N THR A 53 1.44 -15.42 41.32
CA THR A 53 1.79 -16.80 40.92
C THR A 53 3.14 -16.93 40.23
N ASP A 54 3.90 -15.84 40.08
CA ASP A 54 5.06 -15.75 39.18
C ASP A 54 6.37 -15.42 39.92
N GLU A 55 6.56 -15.97 41.13
CA GLU A 55 7.78 -15.85 41.93
C GLU A 55 9.02 -16.55 41.32
N MET A 56 8.91 -17.06 40.09
CA MET A 56 10.07 -17.40 39.28
C MET A 56 10.79 -16.11 38.86
N GLY A 57 11.82 -15.77 39.66
CA GLY A 57 12.74 -14.63 39.58
C GLY A 57 12.59 -13.72 38.36
N GLY A 58 12.21 -12.47 38.59
CA GLY A 58 11.96 -11.46 37.55
C GLY A 58 13.06 -11.29 36.50
N LYS A 59 14.32 -11.66 36.81
CA LYS A 59 15.43 -11.71 35.83
C LYS A 59 15.19 -12.73 34.71
N LEU A 60 14.66 -13.91 35.02
CA LEU A 60 14.38 -14.95 34.03
C LEU A 60 13.19 -14.55 33.15
N LYS A 61 12.13 -14.01 33.76
CA LYS A 61 10.99 -13.44 33.05
C LYS A 61 11.44 -12.36 32.08
N PHE A 62 12.26 -11.41 32.54
CA PHE A 62 12.77 -10.34 31.69
C PHE A 62 13.56 -10.83 30.48
N ARG A 63 14.43 -11.82 30.69
CA ARG A 63 15.21 -12.45 29.61
C ARG A 63 14.31 -13.12 28.57
N THR A 64 13.27 -13.83 29.02
CA THR A 64 12.29 -14.45 28.10
C THR A 64 11.56 -13.38 27.27
N TYR A 65 11.15 -12.26 27.87
CA TYR A 65 10.51 -11.19 27.12
C TYR A 65 11.46 -10.57 26.10
N MET A 66 12.71 -10.31 26.48
CA MET A 66 13.71 -9.80 25.54
C MET A 66 13.87 -10.73 24.33
N THR A 67 14.06 -12.03 24.56
CA THR A 67 14.21 -13.01 23.46
C THR A 67 12.95 -13.09 22.59
N MET A 68 11.76 -13.02 23.20
CA MET A 68 10.50 -13.18 22.47
C MET A 68 10.04 -11.93 21.72
N LEU A 69 10.52 -10.75 22.12
CA LEU A 69 10.22 -9.46 21.52
C LEU A 69 11.36 -8.95 20.62
N ASP A 70 12.44 -9.71 20.49
CA ASP A 70 13.54 -9.40 19.58
C ASP A 70 13.08 -9.32 18.12
N GLY A 71 13.62 -8.36 17.38
CA GLY A 71 13.28 -8.11 15.97
C GLY A 71 11.91 -7.47 15.70
N TYR A 72 11.07 -7.23 16.71
CA TYR A 72 9.81 -6.50 16.52
C TYR A 72 10.06 -4.99 16.37
N ASP A 73 9.18 -4.31 15.64
CA ASP A 73 9.29 -2.87 15.42
C ASP A 73 9.13 -2.07 16.73
N GLU A 74 10.02 -1.10 16.94
CA GLU A 74 10.06 -0.23 18.12
C GLU A 74 8.71 0.48 18.36
N ARG A 75 8.07 0.95 17.29
CA ARG A 75 6.80 1.70 17.36
C ARG A 75 5.63 0.76 17.62
N ALA A 76 5.69 -0.47 17.11
CA ALA A 76 4.71 -1.51 17.43
C ALA A 76 4.77 -1.87 18.93
N LEU A 77 5.98 -2.03 19.47
CA LEU A 77 6.17 -2.31 20.89
C LEU A 77 5.69 -1.14 21.77
N ALA A 78 6.00 0.11 21.40
CA ALA A 78 5.51 1.29 22.09
C ALA A 78 3.98 1.41 22.06
N TYR A 79 3.36 1.05 20.93
CA TYR A 79 1.91 0.97 20.83
C TYR A 79 1.34 -0.10 21.77
N ALA A 80 1.91 -1.31 21.76
CA ALA A 80 1.46 -2.40 22.62
C ALA A 80 1.59 -2.04 24.11
N CYS A 81 2.69 -1.42 24.53
CA CYS A 81 2.87 -1.00 25.91
C CYS A 81 1.79 0.00 26.35
N ARG A 82 1.48 1.00 25.51
CA ARG A 82 0.39 1.96 25.80
C ARG A 82 -0.97 1.25 25.93
N ARG A 83 -1.28 0.34 25.01
CA ARG A 83 -2.53 -0.45 25.09
C ARG A 83 -2.59 -1.32 26.33
N CYS A 84 -1.47 -1.90 26.77
CA CYS A 84 -1.42 -2.65 28.03
C CYS A 84 -1.73 -1.75 29.23
N LEU A 85 -1.19 -0.53 29.27
CA LEU A 85 -1.48 0.43 30.34
C LEU A 85 -2.95 0.90 30.35
N ASP A 86 -3.57 1.02 29.18
CA ASP A 86 -4.97 1.44 29.06
C ASP A 86 -5.97 0.32 29.38
N GLU A 87 -5.62 -0.94 29.12
CA GLU A 87 -6.57 -2.06 29.07
C GLU A 87 -6.37 -3.13 30.13
N LEU A 88 -5.20 -3.21 30.78
CA LEU A 88 -4.86 -4.30 31.67
C LEU A 88 -4.60 -3.81 33.09
N ASP A 89 -5.18 -4.53 34.06
CA ASP A 89 -4.94 -4.29 35.49
C ASP A 89 -3.64 -4.93 35.99
N TRP A 90 -3.07 -5.86 35.23
CA TRP A 90 -1.90 -6.67 35.61
C TRP A 90 -0.83 -6.66 34.52
N PHE A 91 0.42 -6.93 34.92
CA PHE A 91 1.54 -6.99 34.00
C PHE A 91 1.27 -7.99 32.84
N PRO A 92 1.39 -7.56 31.57
CA PRO A 92 0.97 -8.36 30.42
C PRO A 92 1.89 -9.55 30.18
N THR A 93 1.32 -10.68 29.76
CA THR A 93 2.06 -11.82 29.20
C THR A 93 2.70 -11.49 27.84
N VAL A 94 3.72 -12.24 27.42
CA VAL A 94 4.32 -12.12 26.07
C VAL A 94 3.27 -12.28 24.97
N HIS A 95 2.31 -13.19 25.16
CA HIS A 95 1.23 -13.40 24.21
C HIS A 95 0.36 -12.14 24.06
N GLN A 96 -0.08 -11.55 25.17
CA GLN A 96 -0.89 -10.32 25.19
C GLN A 96 -0.15 -9.12 24.58
N MET A 97 1.17 -9.05 24.76
CA MET A 97 2.03 -8.06 24.10
C MET A 97 2.02 -8.27 22.58
N LYS A 98 2.27 -9.49 22.10
CA LYS A 98 2.28 -9.82 20.67
C LYS A 98 0.93 -9.59 19.99
N GLU A 99 -0.17 -9.92 20.67
CA GLU A 99 -1.53 -9.67 20.18
C GLU A 99 -1.81 -8.17 19.99
N ARG A 100 -1.28 -7.31 20.85
CA ARG A 100 -1.41 -5.85 20.70
C ARG A 100 -0.48 -5.31 19.63
N MET A 101 0.74 -5.82 19.54
CA MET A 101 1.67 -5.44 18.48
C MET A 101 1.13 -5.80 17.09
N SER A 102 0.44 -6.93 16.92
CA SER A 102 -0.12 -7.32 15.62
C SER A 102 -1.27 -6.42 15.13
N LYS A 103 -1.92 -5.70 16.06
CA LYS A 103 -2.95 -4.70 15.74
C LYS A 103 -2.36 -3.36 15.31
N TRP A 104 -1.06 -3.14 15.55
CA TRP A 104 -0.40 -1.93 15.12
C TRP A 104 -0.21 -1.91 13.60
N VAL A 105 -0.55 -0.78 12.99
CA VAL A 105 -0.32 -0.53 11.57
C VAL A 105 0.68 0.61 11.45
N SER A 106 1.79 0.36 10.76
CA SER A 106 2.78 1.41 10.45
C SER A 106 2.10 2.54 9.68
N PRO A 107 2.31 3.82 10.07
CA PRO A 107 1.81 4.97 9.31
C PRO A 107 2.31 4.96 7.86
N GLU A 108 3.55 4.55 7.65
CA GLU A 108 4.20 4.43 6.35
C GLU A 108 3.55 3.31 5.52
N ASP A 109 3.39 2.12 6.10
CA ASP A 109 2.71 0.99 5.43
C ASP A 109 1.25 1.33 5.09
N SER A 110 0.54 2.01 6.00
CA SER A 110 -0.79 2.55 5.75
C SER A 110 -0.79 3.54 4.57
N ALA A 111 0.15 4.48 4.52
CA ALA A 111 0.25 5.43 3.40
C ALA A 111 0.54 4.72 2.07
N ILE A 112 1.44 3.74 2.06
CA ILE A 112 1.80 2.93 0.89
C ILE A 112 0.59 2.13 0.39
N ARG A 113 -0.13 1.43 1.29
CA ARG A 113 -1.35 0.68 0.93
C ARG A 113 -2.42 1.58 0.31
N ARG A 114 -2.59 2.79 0.87
CA ARG A 114 -3.52 3.80 0.35
C ARG A 114 -3.09 4.29 -1.04
N ALA A 115 -1.82 4.62 -1.24
CA ALA A 115 -1.28 5.00 -2.54
C ALA A 115 -1.49 3.91 -3.60
N ARG A 116 -1.24 2.64 -3.26
CA ARG A 116 -1.49 1.49 -4.15
C ARG A 116 -2.96 1.34 -4.52
N ALA A 117 -3.86 1.56 -3.56
CA ALA A 117 -5.29 1.53 -3.82
C ALA A 117 -5.70 2.63 -4.82
N ILE A 118 -5.19 3.86 -4.65
CA ILE A 118 -5.47 4.98 -5.56
C ILE A 118 -5.03 4.66 -6.99
N ILE A 119 -3.82 4.13 -7.18
CA ILE A 119 -3.30 3.82 -8.53
C ILE A 119 -4.13 2.74 -9.22
N ARG A 120 -4.57 1.72 -8.45
CA ARG A 120 -5.28 0.56 -8.98
C ARG A 120 -6.75 0.84 -9.27
N THR A 121 -7.44 1.58 -8.40
CA THR A 121 -8.91 1.73 -8.46
C THR A 121 -9.39 3.18 -8.44
N GLY A 122 -8.49 4.16 -8.31
CA GLY A 122 -8.86 5.57 -8.31
C GLY A 122 -9.41 6.00 -9.67
N ARG A 123 -10.52 6.76 -9.65
CA ARG A 123 -11.06 7.37 -10.86
C ARG A 123 -10.09 8.43 -11.36
N ARG A 124 -9.76 8.39 -12.64
CA ARG A 124 -8.86 9.36 -13.26
C ARG A 124 -9.67 10.44 -13.95
N GLU A 125 -9.18 11.67 -13.89
CA GLU A 125 -9.75 12.76 -14.66
C GLU A 125 -9.53 12.46 -16.14
N VAL A 126 -10.63 12.38 -16.90
CA VAL A 126 -10.57 12.28 -18.36
C VAL A 126 -10.49 13.71 -18.87
N THR A 127 -9.27 14.17 -19.17
CA THR A 127 -9.09 15.45 -19.84
C THR A 127 -9.54 15.33 -21.28
N ALA A 128 -10.43 16.23 -21.73
CA ALA A 128 -10.91 16.29 -23.11
C ALA A 128 -9.80 16.57 -24.14
N ASP A 129 -8.63 17.03 -23.69
CA ASP A 129 -7.43 17.24 -24.51
C ASP A 129 -6.60 15.97 -24.72
N ALA A 130 -7.20 14.78 -24.63
CA ALA A 130 -6.51 13.57 -25.06
C ALA A 130 -6.15 13.74 -26.54
N PRO A 131 -4.86 13.62 -26.92
CA PRO A 131 -4.49 13.71 -28.32
C PRO A 131 -5.30 12.70 -29.13
N PRO A 132 -5.77 13.07 -30.34
CA PRO A 132 -6.57 12.18 -31.16
C PRO A 132 -5.87 10.84 -31.32
N ILE A 133 -6.65 9.75 -31.20
CA ILE A 133 -6.14 8.39 -31.34
C ILE A 133 -5.40 8.28 -32.68
N THR A 134 -4.16 7.83 -32.64
CA THR A 134 -3.33 7.73 -33.85
C THR A 134 -3.65 6.46 -34.64
N ALA A 135 -3.42 6.46 -35.95
CA ALA A 135 -3.60 5.27 -36.80
C ALA A 135 -2.83 4.05 -36.28
N ALA A 136 -1.62 4.25 -35.73
CA ALA A 136 -0.83 3.19 -35.11
C ALA A 136 -1.52 2.58 -33.87
N GLN A 137 -2.20 3.40 -33.07
CA GLN A 137 -2.98 2.93 -31.92
C GLN A 137 -4.22 2.16 -32.37
N ILE A 138 -4.95 2.63 -33.40
CA ILE A 138 -6.10 1.93 -33.98
C ILE A 138 -5.69 0.55 -34.49
N ARG A 139 -4.54 0.45 -35.16
CA ARG A 139 -3.96 -0.82 -35.62
C ARG A 139 -3.66 -1.77 -34.46
N ALA A 140 -3.09 -1.27 -33.37
CA ALA A 140 -2.78 -2.07 -32.18
C ALA A 140 -4.03 -2.55 -31.42
N MET A 141 -5.19 -1.93 -31.63
CA MET A 141 -6.44 -2.35 -31.00
C MET A 141 -6.95 -3.68 -31.56
N LYS A 142 -7.55 -4.50 -30.68
CA LYS A 142 -8.33 -5.67 -31.08
C LYS A 142 -9.62 -5.25 -31.80
N PRO A 143 -10.17 -6.08 -32.71
CA PRO A 143 -11.41 -5.76 -33.43
C PRO A 143 -12.57 -5.33 -32.52
N ASP A 144 -12.75 -6.03 -31.40
CA ASP A 144 -13.81 -5.73 -30.42
C ASP A 144 -13.65 -4.35 -29.74
N LEU A 145 -12.41 -3.88 -29.61
CA LEU A 145 -12.14 -2.56 -29.04
C LEU A 145 -12.36 -1.44 -30.07
N ARG A 146 -12.12 -1.73 -31.35
CA ARG A 146 -12.43 -0.79 -32.45
C ARG A 146 -13.93 -0.62 -32.61
N SER A 147 -14.70 -1.71 -32.58
CA SER A 147 -16.16 -1.66 -32.67
C SER A 147 -16.79 -0.94 -31.48
N MET A 148 -16.26 -1.16 -30.27
CA MET A 148 -16.67 -0.42 -29.08
C MET A 148 -16.31 1.06 -29.17
N GLY A 149 -15.12 1.41 -29.66
CA GLY A 149 -14.69 2.79 -29.87
C GLY A 149 -15.55 3.54 -30.90
N LEU A 150 -15.95 2.86 -31.98
CA LEU A 150 -16.88 3.36 -32.98
C LEU A 150 -18.28 3.60 -32.39
N ALA A 151 -18.83 2.62 -31.68
CA ALA A 151 -20.15 2.72 -31.06
C ALA A 151 -20.23 3.83 -29.99
N ALA A 152 -19.13 4.09 -29.31
CA ALA A 152 -19.02 5.14 -28.30
C ALA A 152 -18.65 6.52 -28.89
N GLY A 153 -18.41 6.63 -30.20
CA GLY A 153 -18.10 7.89 -30.89
C GLY A 153 -16.68 8.41 -30.68
N PHE A 154 -15.76 7.57 -30.18
CA PHE A 154 -14.35 7.96 -29.96
C PHE A 154 -13.46 7.75 -31.20
N ILE A 155 -13.91 6.96 -32.17
CA ILE A 155 -13.21 6.66 -33.43
C ILE A 155 -14.24 6.67 -34.56
N THR A 156 -13.93 7.23 -35.72
CA THR A 156 -14.81 7.17 -36.90
C THR A 156 -14.52 5.95 -37.77
N GLN A 157 -15.48 5.55 -38.61
CA GLN A 157 -15.27 4.47 -39.57
C GLN A 157 -14.12 4.80 -40.53
N ASP A 158 -14.07 6.05 -41.02
CA ASP A 158 -13.00 6.53 -41.90
C ASP A 158 -11.60 6.39 -41.28
N GLN A 159 -11.46 6.66 -39.98
CA GLN A 159 -10.18 6.49 -39.26
C GLN A 159 -9.77 5.02 -39.12
N ILE A 160 -10.73 4.11 -38.99
CA ILE A 160 -10.46 2.67 -38.94
C ILE A 160 -10.02 2.18 -40.33
N ASP A 161 -10.73 2.61 -41.37
CA ASP A 161 -10.46 2.21 -42.74
C ASP A 161 -9.11 2.77 -43.21
N GLU A 162 -8.80 4.03 -42.93
CA GLU A 162 -7.51 4.66 -43.23
C GLU A 162 -6.35 3.97 -42.48
N ALA A 163 -6.53 3.65 -41.20
CA ALA A 163 -5.50 2.99 -40.40
C ALA A 163 -5.21 1.55 -40.85
N LEU A 164 -6.17 0.87 -41.47
CA LEU A 164 -6.02 -0.52 -41.96
C LEU A 164 -5.60 -0.59 -43.43
N ALA A 165 -5.97 0.40 -44.25
CA ALA A 165 -5.57 0.49 -45.65
C ALA A 165 -4.03 0.60 -45.83
N GLU A 166 -3.32 1.22 -44.88
CA GLU A 166 -1.84 1.30 -44.91
C GLU A 166 -1.12 -0.06 -44.87
N ILE A 167 -1.78 -1.14 -44.46
CA ILE A 167 -1.20 -2.49 -44.40
C ILE A 167 -1.37 -3.23 -45.74
N GLU A 168 -2.36 -2.83 -46.55
CA GLU A 168 -2.71 -3.51 -47.80
C GLU A 168 -1.93 -3.03 -49.02
N GLN A 169 -0.96 -2.11 -48.89
CA GLN A 169 -0.03 -1.86 -50.00
C GLN A 169 0.80 -3.12 -50.27
N PRO A 170 0.59 -3.81 -51.41
CA PRO A 170 1.38 -4.97 -51.77
C PRO A 170 2.84 -4.52 -51.97
N PRO A 171 3.85 -5.35 -51.67
CA PRO A 171 5.21 -5.06 -52.11
C PRO A 171 5.17 -4.87 -53.63
N GLU A 172 5.45 -3.65 -54.07
CA GLU A 172 5.49 -3.28 -55.48
C GLU A 172 6.32 -4.29 -56.24
N GLN A 173 5.74 -4.74 -57.34
CA GLN A 173 6.30 -5.63 -58.32
C GLN A 173 7.66 -5.09 -58.78
N MET A 174 8.76 -5.71 -58.32
CA MET A 174 9.98 -5.76 -59.13
C MET A 174 9.72 -6.71 -60.29
N ALA A 175 9.06 -6.20 -61.33
CA ALA A 175 8.98 -6.83 -62.63
C ALA A 175 9.94 -6.13 -63.60
N ALA A 176 10.68 -6.97 -64.32
CA ALA A 176 11.46 -6.74 -65.54
C ALA A 176 12.87 -6.13 -65.39
#